data_AF-A0A1F5L100-F1
#
_entry.id   AF-A0A1F5L100-F1
#
_cell.length_a   1.000
_cell.length_b   1.000
_cell.length_c   1.000
_cell.angle_alpha   90.00
_cell.angle_beta   90.00
_cell.angle_gamma   90.00
#
_symmetry.space_group_name_H-M   'P 1'
#
loop_
_entity.id
_entity.type
_entity.pdbx_description
1 polymer ?
#
loop_
_entity_poly.entity_id
_entity_poly.type
_entity_poly.pdbx_seq_one_letter_code
_entity_poly.pdbx_strand_id
1 'polypeptide(L)'
;MVGFTATGSTFYVGFAFVRDEKDDSYEVILNCLVEVYEALGLELPRTILTDKEQALMNAVKAVFPSTKHMICLWYINMNIMKKARPILAEQLAKARQETTSLQRRTKAERDRELREMVNEAWKTMLKLWIRIVYAITIEEREERWRQFKESYKEPIFMPLLEYLQSEWLDDCPEYFLHEYTSEYLHLNEISTSRTEGAHWLLKQDL
;
A
#
# COMPACT_ATOMS: atom_id res chain seq x y z
N MET A 1 -9.23 9.88 11.54
CA MET A 1 -10.17 9.20 10.64
C MET A 1 -10.75 10.19 9.63
N VAL A 2 -10.70 9.83 8.35
CA VAL A 2 -11.22 10.65 7.24
C VAL A 2 -12.29 9.85 6.50
N GLY A 3 -13.42 10.47 6.24
CA GLY A 3 -14.52 9.90 5.47
C GLY A 3 -14.56 10.47 4.05
N PHE A 4 -15.21 9.72 3.15
CA PHE A 4 -15.35 10.07 1.74
C PHE A 4 -16.81 10.09 1.35
N THR A 5 -17.22 11.11 0.59
CA THR A 5 -18.57 11.22 0.05
C THR A 5 -18.61 10.71 -1.39
N ALA A 6 -19.81 10.38 -1.89
CA ALA A 6 -20.03 9.99 -3.29
C ALA A 6 -19.65 11.09 -4.30
N THR A 7 -19.47 12.34 -3.85
CA THR A 7 -18.99 13.46 -4.67
C THR A 7 -17.46 13.58 -4.70
N GLY A 8 -16.73 12.64 -4.09
CA GLY A 8 -15.27 12.65 -4.02
C GLY A 8 -14.70 13.67 -3.04
N SER A 9 -15.53 14.24 -2.17
CA SER A 9 -15.10 15.16 -1.11
C SER A 9 -14.67 14.38 0.13
N THR A 10 -13.71 14.93 0.88
CA THR A 10 -13.24 14.38 2.15
C THR A 10 -13.77 15.17 3.33
N PHE A 11 -13.98 14.51 4.45
CA PHE A 11 -14.33 15.16 5.71
C PHE A 11 -13.68 14.43 6.88
N TYR A 12 -13.43 15.15 7.97
CA TYR A 12 -12.91 14.55 9.19
C TYR A 12 -14.06 13.90 9.97
N VAL A 13 -13.88 12.62 10.30
CA VAL A 13 -14.83 11.88 11.14
C VAL A 13 -14.44 12.01 12.61
N GLY A 14 -13.13 12.01 12.90
CA GLY A 14 -12.62 12.16 14.25
C GLY A 14 -11.11 11.94 14.34
N PHE A 15 -10.55 12.28 15.49
CA PHE A 15 -9.14 12.05 15.83
C PHE A 15 -9.07 11.30 17.14
N ALA A 16 -8.13 10.36 17.23
CA ALA A 16 -7.90 9.55 18.40
C ALA A 16 -6.40 9.52 18.70
N PHE A 17 -6.06 9.69 19.97
CA PHE A 17 -4.71 9.45 20.48
C PHE A 17 -4.70 8.05 21.10
N VAL A 18 -4.02 7.13 20.43
CA VAL A 18 -3.92 5.74 20.88
C VAL A 18 -2.59 5.58 21.61
N ARG A 19 -2.63 5.04 22.83
CA ARG A 19 -1.44 4.89 23.68
C ARG A 19 -0.49 3.80 23.17
N ASP A 20 -1.06 2.75 22.57
CA ASP A 20 -0.35 1.57 22.10
C ASP A 20 -1.06 0.93 20.90
N GLU A 21 -0.32 0.21 20.07
CA GLU A 21 -0.85 -0.50 18.89
C GLU A 21 -1.33 -1.89 19.33
N LYS A 22 -2.46 -1.94 20.04
CA LYS A 22 -3.07 -3.17 20.55
C LYS A 22 -4.56 -3.25 20.23
N ASP A 23 -5.05 -4.47 20.09
CA ASP A 23 -6.43 -4.80 19.71
C ASP A 23 -7.43 -4.05 20.60
N ASP A 24 -7.36 -4.23 21.94
CA ASP A 24 -8.22 -3.55 22.92
C ASP A 24 -8.21 -2.02 22.77
N SER A 25 -7.04 -1.43 22.49
CA SER A 25 -6.89 0.02 22.32
C SER A 25 -7.60 0.51 21.07
N TYR A 26 -7.51 -0.23 19.96
CA TYR A 26 -8.25 0.10 18.74
C TYR A 26 -9.74 -0.19 18.86
N GLU A 27 -10.14 -1.28 19.52
CA GLU A 27 -11.55 -1.61 19.74
C GLU A 27 -12.27 -0.50 20.49
N VAL A 28 -11.65 0.10 21.52
CA VAL A 28 -12.24 1.25 22.23
C VAL A 28 -12.51 2.41 21.26
N ILE A 29 -11.53 2.77 20.44
CA ILE A 29 -11.67 3.88 19.47
C ILE A 29 -12.75 3.58 18.43
N LEU A 30 -12.79 2.35 17.92
CA LEU A 30 -13.78 1.93 16.94
C LEU A 30 -15.18 1.83 17.53
N ASN A 31 -15.33 1.45 18.80
CA ASN A 31 -16.63 1.50 19.48
C ASN A 31 -17.11 2.94 19.70
N CYS A 32 -16.23 3.89 20.02
CA CYS A 32 -16.60 5.30 20.04
C CYS A 32 -17.12 5.78 18.67
N LEU A 33 -16.58 5.24 17.57
CA LEU A 33 -17.10 5.52 16.24
C LEU A 33 -18.51 4.95 16.06
N VAL A 34 -18.77 3.70 16.49
CA VAL A 34 -20.11 3.09 16.44
C VAL A 34 -21.12 3.98 17.16
N GLU A 35 -20.81 4.43 18.37
CA GLU A 35 -21.69 5.32 19.15
C GLU A 35 -22.04 6.61 18.40
N VAL A 36 -21.09 7.20 17.67
CA VAL A 36 -21.34 8.39 16.84
C VAL A 36 -22.29 8.07 15.69
N TYR A 37 -22.12 6.93 15.01
CA TYR A 37 -23.01 6.51 13.94
C TYR A 37 -24.43 6.26 14.45
N GLU A 38 -24.57 5.59 15.59
CA GLU A 38 -25.86 5.31 16.24
C GLU A 38 -26.55 6.60 16.69
N ALA A 39 -25.82 7.51 17.35
CA ALA A 39 -26.36 8.79 17.82
C ALA A 39 -26.86 9.68 16.68
N LEU A 40 -26.25 9.57 15.50
CA LEU A 40 -26.65 10.29 14.29
C LEU A 40 -27.71 9.54 13.44
N GLY A 41 -28.09 8.33 13.83
CA GLY A 41 -29.02 7.49 13.07
C GLY A 41 -28.48 7.07 11.69
N LEU A 42 -27.16 6.90 11.56
CA LEU A 42 -26.48 6.55 10.32
C LEU A 42 -26.25 5.03 10.22
N GLU A 43 -26.28 4.49 9.00
CA GLU A 43 -25.76 3.14 8.74
C GLU A 43 -24.24 3.11 8.95
N LEU A 44 -23.73 2.03 9.56
CA LEU A 44 -22.30 1.80 9.73
C LEU A 44 -21.54 1.87 8.38
N PRO A 45 -20.23 2.19 8.40
CA PRO A 45 -19.43 2.27 7.18
C PRO A 45 -19.52 0.98 6.35
N ARG A 46 -19.73 1.10 5.04
CA ARG A 46 -19.71 -0.07 4.13
C ARG A 46 -18.31 -0.64 3.97
N THR A 47 -17.31 0.24 3.96
CA THR A 47 -15.90 -0.10 3.74
C THR A 47 -15.02 0.72 4.67
N ILE A 48 -14.03 0.08 5.28
CA ILE A 48 -12.96 0.71 6.07
C ILE A 48 -11.62 0.40 5.41
N LEU A 49 -10.81 1.43 5.17
CA LEU A 49 -9.47 1.33 4.63
C LEU A 49 -8.44 1.63 5.73
N THR A 50 -7.50 0.73 5.96
CA THR A 50 -6.41 0.93 6.93
C THR A 50 -5.05 0.58 6.32
N ASP A 51 -3.96 0.82 7.03
CA ASP A 51 -2.70 0.13 6.79
C ASP A 51 -2.79 -1.34 7.25
N LYS A 52 -1.77 -2.15 6.90
CA LYS A 52 -1.65 -3.55 7.35
C LYS A 52 -1.09 -3.60 8.78
N GLU A 53 -1.81 -3.01 9.73
CA GLU A 53 -1.48 -3.09 11.16
C GLU A 53 -2.41 -4.13 11.81
N GLN A 54 -1.82 -5.19 12.36
CA GLN A 54 -2.55 -6.40 12.74
C GLN A 54 -3.60 -6.14 13.82
N ALA A 55 -3.27 -5.32 14.83
CA ALA A 55 -4.17 -5.05 15.94
C ALA A 55 -5.42 -4.27 15.48
N LEU A 56 -5.23 -3.30 14.59
CA LEU A 56 -6.30 -2.53 13.97
C LEU A 56 -7.15 -3.42 13.05
N MET A 57 -6.54 -4.32 12.28
CA MET A 57 -7.28 -5.29 11.46
C MET A 57 -8.16 -6.19 12.32
N ASN A 58 -7.63 -6.67 13.46
CA ASN A 58 -8.40 -7.49 14.41
C ASN A 58 -9.56 -6.69 15.01
N ALA A 59 -9.30 -5.47 15.46
CA ALA A 59 -10.30 -4.59 16.03
C ALA A 59 -11.41 -4.23 15.03
N VAL A 60 -11.08 -3.99 13.75
CA VAL A 60 -12.08 -3.76 12.69
C VAL A 60 -12.98 -4.99 12.53
N LYS A 61 -12.41 -6.21 12.52
CA LYS A 61 -13.20 -7.45 12.44
C LYS A 61 -14.10 -7.65 13.65
N ALA A 62 -13.63 -7.29 14.84
CA ALA A 62 -14.40 -7.42 16.08
C ALA A 62 -15.56 -6.41 16.16
N VAL A 63 -15.30 -5.14 15.85
CA VAL A 63 -16.27 -4.04 16.01
C VAL A 63 -17.19 -3.89 14.80
N PHE A 64 -16.68 -4.14 13.59
CA PHE A 64 -17.40 -3.96 12.33
C PHE A 64 -17.44 -5.25 11.48
N PRO A 65 -18.04 -6.36 11.99
CA PRO A 65 -18.00 -7.66 11.31
C PRO A 65 -18.70 -7.69 9.95
N SER A 66 -19.63 -6.76 9.69
CA SER A 66 -20.34 -6.62 8.41
C SER A 66 -19.67 -5.62 7.46
N THR A 67 -18.72 -4.82 7.93
CA THR A 67 -17.99 -3.84 7.11
C THR A 67 -16.87 -4.52 6.36
N LYS A 68 -16.68 -4.14 5.10
CA LYS A 68 -15.57 -4.65 4.30
C LYS A 68 -14.29 -3.92 4.67
N HIS A 69 -13.29 -4.69 5.07
CA HIS A 69 -11.99 -4.15 5.41
C HIS A 69 -11.05 -4.24 4.19
N MET A 70 -10.36 -3.14 3.91
CA MET A 70 -9.38 -3.04 2.82
C MET A 70 -8.05 -2.52 3.36
N ILE A 71 -6.95 -2.95 2.74
CA ILE A 71 -5.62 -2.42 3.00
C ILE A 71 -5.31 -1.34 1.96
N CYS A 72 -4.77 -0.23 2.44
CA CYS A 72 -4.36 0.89 1.62
C CYS A 72 -3.25 0.51 0.64
N LEU A 73 -3.53 0.60 -0.66
CA LEU A 73 -2.58 0.29 -1.72
C LEU A 73 -1.35 1.20 -1.72
N TRP A 74 -1.49 2.45 -1.26
CA TRP A 74 -0.31 3.33 -1.07
C TRP A 74 0.66 2.75 -0.03
N TYR A 75 0.16 2.28 1.12
CA TYR A 75 0.97 1.63 2.15
C TYR A 75 1.68 0.38 1.61
N ILE A 76 0.95 -0.46 0.86
CA ILE A 76 1.53 -1.65 0.18
C ILE A 76 2.67 -1.20 -0.75
N ASN A 77 2.40 -0.25 -1.65
CA ASN A 77 3.37 0.23 -2.62
C ASN A 77 4.60 0.86 -1.96
N MET A 78 4.45 1.57 -0.84
CA MET A 78 5.57 2.13 -0.09
C MET A 78 6.44 1.02 0.54
N ASN A 79 5.83 -0.02 1.10
CA ASN A 79 6.57 -1.14 1.68
C ASN A 79 7.32 -1.94 0.61
N ILE A 80 6.68 -2.18 -0.55
CA ILE A 80 7.35 -2.79 -1.70
C ILE A 80 8.50 -1.89 -2.18
N MET A 81 8.27 -0.57 -2.31
CA MET A 81 9.30 0.38 -2.74
C MET A 81 10.54 0.34 -1.85
N LYS A 82 10.35 0.31 -0.52
CA LYS A 82 11.45 0.26 0.46
C LYS A 82 12.35 -0.97 0.26
N LYS A 83 11.77 -2.11 -0.11
CA LYS A 83 12.51 -3.37 -0.38
C LYS A 83 13.07 -3.43 -1.81
N ALA A 84 12.34 -2.92 -2.80
CA ALA A 84 12.73 -2.99 -4.20
C ALA A 84 13.88 -2.03 -4.56
N ARG A 85 13.89 -0.80 -4.02
CA ARG A 85 14.86 0.23 -4.42
C ARG A 85 16.33 -0.15 -4.16
N PRO A 86 16.70 -0.75 -3.01
CA PRO A 86 18.06 -1.23 -2.80
C PRO A 86 18.49 -2.27 -3.84
N ILE A 87 17.61 -3.24 -4.14
CA ILE A 87 17.85 -4.30 -5.12
C ILE A 87 18.04 -3.73 -6.52
N LEU A 88 17.16 -2.82 -6.93
CA LEU A 88 17.25 -2.12 -8.22
C LEU A 88 18.54 -1.29 -8.32
N ALA A 89 18.93 -0.60 -7.24
CA ALA A 89 20.17 0.17 -7.22
C ALA A 89 21.40 -0.73 -7.39
N GLU A 90 21.42 -1.90 -6.74
CA GLU A 90 22.51 -2.86 -6.85
C GLU A 90 22.60 -3.46 -8.27
N GLN A 91 21.46 -3.88 -8.86
CA GLN A 91 21.42 -4.41 -10.22
C GLN A 91 21.95 -3.38 -11.24
N LEU A 92 21.47 -2.13 -11.16
CA LEU A 92 21.88 -1.06 -12.08
C LEU A 92 23.34 -0.66 -11.88
N ALA A 93 23.85 -0.71 -10.65
CA ALA A 93 25.26 -0.48 -10.37
C ALA A 93 26.17 -1.56 -10.98
N LYS A 94 25.77 -2.85 -10.91
CA LYS A 94 26.51 -3.97 -11.52
C LYS A 94 26.55 -3.84 -13.05
N ALA A 95 25.40 -3.61 -13.69
CA ALA A 95 25.32 -3.43 -15.14
C ALA A 95 26.21 -2.26 -15.64
N ARG A 96 26.35 -1.18 -14.85
CA ARG A 96 27.24 -0.05 -15.17
C ARG A 96 28.72 -0.38 -15.06
N GLN A 97 29.13 -1.22 -14.10
CA GLN A 97 30.52 -1.65 -13.95
C GLN A 97 30.98 -2.48 -15.16
N GLU A 98 30.07 -3.27 -15.74
CA GLU A 98 30.32 -4.06 -16.94
C GLU A 98 30.39 -3.21 -18.22
N THR A 99 29.73 -2.04 -18.22
CA THR A 99 29.53 -1.21 -19.44
C THR A 99 30.53 -0.06 -19.58
N THR A 100 31.27 0.36 -18.55
CA THR A 100 31.99 1.65 -18.62
C THR A 100 33.50 1.53 -18.86
N SER A 101 33.88 1.85 -20.10
CA SER A 101 35.14 2.51 -20.47
C SER A 101 34.97 4.05 -20.45
N LEU A 102 35.93 4.75 -19.84
CA LEU A 102 36.33 6.16 -20.06
C LEU A 102 35.24 7.26 -20.12
N GLN A 103 34.64 7.65 -18.98
CA GLN A 103 34.10 9.01 -18.79
C GLN A 103 34.49 9.59 -17.41
N ARG A 104 35.12 10.78 -17.40
CA ARG A 104 35.46 11.55 -16.18
C ARG A 104 34.19 12.21 -15.62
N ARG A 105 33.39 11.46 -14.85
CA ARG A 105 32.24 12.00 -14.09
C ARG A 105 32.59 12.14 -12.61
N THR A 106 32.05 13.17 -11.96
CA THR A 106 32.17 13.34 -10.51
C THR A 106 31.37 12.26 -9.76
N LYS A 107 31.66 12.07 -8.47
CA LYS A 107 30.87 11.15 -7.61
C LYS A 107 29.41 11.61 -7.50
N ALA A 108 29.18 12.91 -7.30
CA ALA A 108 27.84 13.48 -7.14
C ALA A 108 26.95 13.29 -8.38
N GLU A 109 27.51 13.46 -9.58
CA GLU A 109 26.78 13.22 -10.84
C GLU A 109 26.40 11.74 -11.00
N ARG A 110 27.34 10.83 -10.70
CA ARG A 110 27.07 9.37 -10.74
C ARG A 110 25.97 8.97 -9.78
N ASP A 111 26.01 9.48 -8.54
CA ASP A 111 25.00 9.18 -7.53
C ASP A 111 23.62 9.74 -7.94
N ARG A 112 23.58 10.93 -8.56
CA ARG A 112 22.34 11.52 -9.07
C ARG A 112 21.74 10.69 -10.20
N GLU A 113 22.53 10.33 -11.20
CA GLU A 113 22.06 9.51 -12.30
C GLU A 113 21.58 8.14 -11.84
N LEU A 114 22.29 7.49 -10.90
CA LEU A 114 21.86 6.22 -10.34
C LEU A 114 20.49 6.35 -9.66
N ARG A 115 20.27 7.42 -8.88
CA ARG A 115 18.97 7.69 -8.26
C ARG A 115 17.86 7.89 -9.31
N GLU A 116 18.14 8.60 -10.39
CA GLU A 116 17.18 8.82 -11.48
C GLU A 116 16.85 7.50 -12.19
N MET A 117 17.85 6.66 -12.50
CA MET A 117 17.62 5.33 -13.07
C MET A 117 16.82 4.42 -12.15
N VAL A 118 17.13 4.42 -10.85
CA VAL A 118 16.38 3.63 -9.85
C VAL A 118 14.93 4.10 -9.78
N ASN A 119 14.67 5.41 -9.86
CA ASN A 119 13.30 5.93 -9.89
C ASN A 119 12.53 5.43 -11.13
N GLU A 120 13.14 5.43 -12.31
CA GLU A 120 12.49 4.92 -13.53
C GLU A 120 12.29 3.40 -13.49
N ALA A 121 13.28 2.65 -13.01
CA ALA A 121 13.15 1.21 -12.83
C ALA A 121 12.03 0.85 -11.84
N TRP A 122 11.92 1.61 -10.74
CA TRP A 122 10.82 1.48 -9.78
C TRP A 122 9.47 1.79 -10.42
N LYS A 123 9.33 2.86 -11.21
CA LYS A 123 8.07 3.18 -11.91
C LYS A 123 7.65 2.04 -12.84
N THR A 124 8.59 1.40 -13.53
CA THR A 124 8.33 0.25 -14.39
C THR A 124 7.86 -0.96 -13.57
N MET A 125 8.54 -1.28 -12.48
CA MET A 125 8.13 -2.35 -11.57
C MET A 125 6.73 -2.10 -11.00
N LEU A 126 6.47 -0.89 -10.53
CA LEU A 126 5.18 -0.48 -9.98
C LEU A 126 4.06 -0.63 -11.02
N LYS A 127 4.30 -0.28 -12.29
CA LYS A 127 3.31 -0.50 -13.36
C LYS A 127 2.96 -1.98 -13.54
N LEU A 128 3.96 -2.87 -13.50
CA LEU A 128 3.72 -4.31 -13.60
C LEU A 128 3.01 -4.85 -12.36
N TRP A 129 3.39 -4.39 -11.16
CA TRP A 129 2.72 -4.72 -9.91
C TRP A 129 1.24 -4.31 -9.92
N ILE A 130 0.95 -3.07 -10.32
CA ILE A 130 -0.41 -2.54 -10.40
C ILE A 130 -1.27 -3.34 -11.38
N ARG A 131 -0.69 -3.87 -12.47
CA ARG A 131 -1.43 -4.81 -13.33
C ARG A 131 -1.85 -6.05 -12.55
N ILE A 132 -1.02 -6.63 -11.70
CA ILE A 132 -1.42 -7.78 -10.88
C ILE A 132 -2.57 -7.41 -9.93
N VAL A 133 -2.46 -6.26 -9.26
CA VAL A 133 -3.47 -5.78 -8.31
C VAL A 133 -4.85 -5.59 -8.95
N TYR A 134 -4.89 -5.05 -10.17
CA TYR A 134 -6.13 -4.81 -10.92
C TYR A 134 -6.46 -5.92 -11.93
N ALA A 135 -6.02 -7.15 -11.68
CA ALA A 135 -6.54 -8.29 -12.42
C ALA A 135 -8.03 -8.48 -12.09
N ILE A 136 -8.84 -8.69 -13.13
CA ILE A 136 -10.27 -8.91 -12.97
C ILE A 136 -10.54 -10.34 -12.54
N THR A 137 -9.73 -11.30 -13.02
CA THR A 137 -9.86 -12.73 -12.71
C THR A 137 -8.57 -13.30 -12.14
N ILE A 138 -8.70 -14.44 -11.45
CA ILE A 138 -7.57 -15.19 -10.89
C ILE A 138 -6.60 -15.60 -11.99
N GLU A 139 -7.10 -16.06 -13.14
CA GLU A 139 -6.27 -16.49 -14.27
C GLU A 139 -5.45 -15.32 -14.84
N GLU A 140 -6.07 -14.14 -14.96
CA GLU A 140 -5.39 -12.93 -15.38
C GLU A 140 -4.32 -12.50 -14.36
N ARG A 141 -4.61 -12.62 -13.06
CA ARG A 141 -3.66 -12.33 -11.99
C ARG A 141 -2.46 -13.25 -12.05
N GLU A 142 -2.68 -14.54 -12.19
CA GLU A 142 -1.63 -15.56 -12.30
C GLU A 142 -0.75 -15.35 -13.55
N GLU A 143 -1.37 -15.02 -14.68
CA GLU A 143 -0.67 -14.64 -15.91
C GLU A 143 0.24 -13.42 -15.69
N ARG A 144 -0.33 -12.34 -15.14
CA ARG A 144 0.40 -11.10 -14.85
C ARG A 144 1.52 -11.33 -13.83
N TRP A 145 1.29 -12.17 -12.82
CA TRP A 145 2.32 -12.55 -11.84
C TRP A 145 3.45 -13.35 -12.49
N ARG A 146 3.15 -14.26 -13.41
CA ARG A 146 4.16 -14.99 -14.18
C ARG A 146 5.01 -14.06 -15.04
N GLN A 147 4.38 -13.09 -15.72
CA GLN A 147 5.09 -12.07 -16.50
C GLN A 147 5.98 -11.19 -15.61
N PHE A 148 5.51 -10.84 -14.41
CA PHE A 148 6.30 -10.10 -13.44
C PHE A 148 7.55 -10.90 -13.01
N LYS A 149 7.38 -12.18 -12.65
CA LYS A 149 8.50 -13.07 -12.30
C LYS A 149 9.50 -13.21 -13.44
N GLU A 150 9.04 -13.36 -14.68
CA GLU A 150 9.92 -13.43 -15.85
C GLU A 150 10.71 -12.13 -16.06
N SER A 151 10.09 -10.97 -15.83
CA SER A 151 10.75 -9.65 -15.92
C SER A 151 11.82 -9.42 -14.86
N TYR A 152 11.72 -10.13 -13.72
CA TYR A 152 12.61 -10.03 -12.57
C TYR A 152 13.22 -11.38 -12.20
N LYS A 153 13.55 -12.21 -13.19
CA LYS A 153 14.07 -13.59 -12.99
C LYS A 153 15.51 -13.68 -12.50
N GLU A 154 16.25 -12.57 -12.50
CA GLU A 154 17.63 -12.57 -12.02
C GLU A 154 17.68 -12.92 -10.52
N PRO A 155 18.67 -13.71 -10.06
CA PRO A 155 18.76 -14.17 -8.67
C PRO A 155 18.71 -13.05 -7.62
N ILE A 156 19.16 -11.84 -7.96
CA ILE A 156 19.15 -10.68 -7.08
C ILE A 156 17.73 -10.25 -6.65
N PHE A 157 16.70 -10.58 -7.44
CA PHE A 157 15.31 -10.26 -7.15
C PHE A 157 14.57 -11.34 -6.36
N MET A 158 15.15 -12.54 -6.17
CA MET A 158 14.45 -13.65 -5.50
C MET A 158 13.89 -13.27 -4.12
N PRO A 159 14.63 -12.57 -3.24
CA PRO A 159 14.09 -12.14 -1.94
C PRO A 159 12.90 -11.19 -2.07
N LEU A 160 12.85 -10.37 -3.12
CA LEU A 160 11.71 -9.49 -3.39
C LEU A 160 10.50 -10.28 -3.88
N LEU A 161 10.71 -11.26 -4.77
CA LEU A 161 9.64 -12.11 -5.29
C LEU A 161 9.01 -12.96 -4.18
N GLU A 162 9.84 -13.56 -3.31
CA GLU A 162 9.40 -14.31 -2.14
C GLU A 162 8.61 -13.42 -1.18
N TYR A 163 9.10 -12.21 -0.90
CA TYR A 163 8.39 -11.22 -0.09
C TYR A 163 7.04 -10.84 -0.70
N LEU A 164 6.99 -10.53 -2.01
CA LEU A 164 5.74 -10.16 -2.68
C LEU A 164 4.71 -11.29 -2.63
N GLN A 165 5.16 -12.52 -2.84
CA GLN A 165 4.30 -13.69 -2.80
C GLN A 165 3.77 -13.95 -1.39
N SER A 166 4.68 -14.18 -0.43
CA SER A 166 4.29 -14.54 0.94
C SER A 166 3.50 -13.44 1.65
N GLU A 167 3.96 -12.20 1.61
CA GLU A 167 3.39 -11.12 2.42
C GLU A 167 2.07 -10.58 1.86
N TRP A 168 1.91 -10.59 0.52
CA TRP A 168 0.79 -9.88 -0.12
C TRP A 168 -0.13 -10.79 -0.93
N LEU A 169 0.42 -11.73 -1.70
CA LEU A 169 -0.40 -12.58 -2.56
C LEU A 169 -0.94 -13.82 -1.83
N ASP A 170 -0.25 -14.28 -0.78
CA ASP A 170 -0.64 -15.45 0.01
C ASP A 170 -1.32 -15.06 1.34
N ASP A 171 -0.76 -14.11 2.10
CA ASP A 171 -1.24 -13.78 3.46
C ASP A 171 -2.49 -12.89 3.52
N CYS A 172 -2.61 -11.90 2.62
CA CYS A 172 -3.72 -10.93 2.67
C CYS A 172 -4.28 -10.49 1.30
N PRO A 173 -4.41 -11.37 0.30
CA PRO A 173 -4.87 -11.00 -1.05
C PRO A 173 -6.27 -10.35 -1.07
N GLU A 174 -7.16 -10.78 -0.15
CA GLU A 174 -8.56 -10.37 -0.10
C GLU A 174 -8.78 -8.90 0.27
N TYR A 175 -7.78 -8.25 0.86
CA TYR A 175 -7.91 -6.86 1.33
C TYR A 175 -7.56 -5.81 0.27
N PHE A 176 -6.96 -6.18 -0.88
CA PHE A 176 -6.50 -5.18 -1.86
C PHE A 176 -6.56 -5.62 -3.32
N LEU A 177 -6.62 -6.92 -3.64
CA LEU A 177 -6.72 -7.35 -5.03
C LEU A 177 -8.13 -7.08 -5.54
N HIS A 178 -8.21 -6.51 -6.75
CA HIS A 178 -9.46 -6.11 -7.38
C HIS A 178 -10.46 -7.27 -7.51
N GLU A 179 -9.98 -8.50 -7.73
CA GLU A 179 -10.82 -9.69 -7.79
C GLU A 179 -11.67 -9.89 -6.51
N TYR A 180 -11.20 -9.45 -5.34
CA TYR A 180 -11.97 -9.49 -4.09
C TYR A 180 -12.66 -8.17 -3.75
N THR A 181 -12.03 -7.04 -4.06
CA THR A 181 -12.53 -5.73 -3.61
C THR A 181 -13.57 -5.13 -4.56
N SER A 182 -13.65 -5.59 -5.81
CA SER A 182 -14.55 -5.04 -6.83
C SER A 182 -16.05 -5.28 -6.58
N GLU A 183 -16.38 -6.20 -5.66
CA GLU A 183 -17.76 -6.51 -5.29
C GLU A 183 -18.41 -5.47 -4.37
N TYR A 184 -17.64 -4.51 -3.83
CA TYR A 184 -18.11 -3.62 -2.77
C TYR A 184 -17.81 -2.14 -3.06
N LEU A 185 -18.67 -1.26 -2.56
CA LEU A 185 -18.55 0.18 -2.79
C LEU A 185 -17.37 0.74 -1.98
N HIS A 186 -16.27 1.07 -2.68
CA HIS A 186 -15.11 1.75 -2.11
C HIS A 186 -14.80 3.09 -2.81
N LEU A 187 -15.69 3.58 -3.69
CA LEU A 187 -15.58 4.88 -4.39
C LEU A 187 -14.24 5.11 -5.13
N ASN A 188 -13.55 4.03 -5.53
CA ASN A 188 -12.17 4.06 -6.04
C ASN A 188 -11.12 4.64 -5.07
N GLU A 189 -11.46 4.80 -3.79
CA GLU A 189 -10.53 5.20 -2.74
C GLU A 189 -9.77 3.96 -2.26
N ILE A 190 -8.51 3.89 -2.67
CA ILE A 190 -7.58 2.78 -2.41
C ILE A 190 -6.27 3.28 -1.78
N SER A 191 -6.19 4.58 -1.50
CA SER A 191 -4.99 5.28 -1.06
C SER A 191 -5.33 6.27 0.06
N THR A 192 -4.55 6.23 1.13
CA THR A 192 -4.59 7.20 2.23
C THR A 192 -3.86 8.50 1.91
N SER A 193 -3.36 8.72 0.69
CA SER A 193 -2.61 9.94 0.35
C SER A 193 -3.34 11.26 0.70
N ARG A 194 -4.67 11.29 0.61
CA ARG A 194 -5.50 12.44 1.06
C ARG A 194 -5.60 12.53 2.59
N THR A 195 -5.61 11.39 3.27
CA THR A 195 -5.56 11.25 4.74
C THR A 195 -4.18 11.60 5.31
N GLU A 196 -3.09 11.32 4.60
CA GLU A 196 -1.72 11.60 5.03
C GLU A 196 -1.35 13.07 4.93
N GLY A 197 -1.82 13.78 3.89
CA GLY A 197 -1.70 15.24 3.83
C GLY A 197 -2.42 15.92 5.00
N ALA A 198 -3.56 15.37 5.39
CA ALA A 198 -4.32 15.79 6.56
C ALA A 198 -3.63 15.45 7.90
N HIS A 199 -3.07 14.24 8.04
CA HIS A 199 -2.31 13.82 9.23
C HIS A 199 -0.98 14.59 9.38
N TRP A 200 -0.32 14.95 8.27
CA TRP A 200 0.90 15.77 8.29
C TRP A 200 0.64 17.16 8.88
N LEU A 201 -0.48 17.78 8.52
CA LEU A 201 -0.85 19.11 9.03
C LEU A 201 -1.02 19.10 10.56
N LEU A 202 -1.69 18.09 11.11
CA LEU A 202 -1.86 17.93 12.57
C LEU A 202 -0.56 17.64 13.32
N LYS A 203 0.42 17.01 12.67
CA LYS A 203 1.74 16.75 13.25
C LYS A 203 2.67 17.96 13.22
N GLN A 204 2.32 19.06 12.53
CA GLN A 204 3.08 20.32 12.62
C GLN A 204 2.76 21.11 13.88
N ASP A 205 1.57 20.90 14.45
CA ASP A 205 1.03 21.67 15.57
C ASP A 205 1.11 20.93 16.93
N LEU A 206 1.75 19.76 16.96
CA LEU A 206 2.06 18.95 18.15
C LEU A 206 3.58 18.87 18.37
#